data_AF-A0A9P1F1W7-F1
#
_entry.id   AF-A0A9P1F1W7-F1
#
_cell.length_a   1.000
_cell.length_b   1.000
_cell.length_c   1.000
_cell.angle_alpha   90.00
_cell.angle_beta   90.00
_cell.angle_gamma   90.00
#
_symmetry.space_group_name_H-M   'P 1'
#
loop_
_entity.id
_entity.type
_entity.pdbx_description
1 polymer ?
#
loop_
_entity_poly.entity_id
_entity_poly.type
_entity_poly.pdbx_seq_one_letter_code
_entity_poly.pdbx_strand_id
1 'polypeptide(L)'
;MDKNDSSCMICGMNGQGNHFGVVSCRACAAFFRRTADSKWSRMKCLSRHCDGKTYHCKPCRLKRCRDVGMDPSKFQHNRDALMTSRKRKLPQTLEHFVGTPHFVLFCSSASDLESGQQKTFVDLSILVSKAIEIMRMGPPTPIYAKNPLEKLGNGMNSLKMRPEHKKLDRITRIEIAGIWEFHLLTVAKWIVNFDKFQVLEPDLKLKILFAMWHVWGRLDKLMATAQYRERDENAKETERVFGNGLVKDMVTFDGDATWMTNCPLDTIGYFLDGICVWDLYSVIEQLIELKLSETELTFMLAQLSFEYVGARFGGAIREMMDAFQAELSDNLHDYYLNERNMVRYSGRLMQMLRINKEIQENIRKYRPRAEVAKIFDVFKLDFSHPDMFKDTGFV
;
A
#
# COMPACT_ATOMS: atom_id res chain seq x y z
N MET A 1 -73.48 16.09 -27.73
CA MET A 1 -72.75 14.91 -27.26
C MET A 1 -71.45 15.40 -26.64
N ASP A 2 -71.41 15.35 -25.31
CA ASP A 2 -70.48 16.07 -24.45
C ASP A 2 -69.05 15.51 -24.47
N LYS A 3 -68.07 16.40 -24.66
CA LYS A 3 -66.64 16.12 -24.43
C LYS A 3 -66.44 15.95 -22.93
N ASN A 4 -66.26 14.71 -22.45
CA ASN A 4 -65.94 14.46 -21.05
C ASN A 4 -64.47 14.87 -20.78
N ASP A 5 -64.30 16.11 -20.36
CA ASP A 5 -63.05 16.73 -19.91
C ASP A 5 -62.56 16.03 -18.63
N SER A 6 -61.59 15.13 -18.77
CA SER A 6 -61.05 14.37 -17.64
C SER A 6 -59.66 14.88 -17.28
N SER A 7 -59.59 16.12 -16.79
CA SER A 7 -58.35 16.69 -16.23
C SER A 7 -57.85 15.89 -15.02
N CYS A 8 -56.54 15.85 -14.83
CA CYS A 8 -55.89 15.12 -13.73
C CYS A 8 -56.20 15.81 -12.40
N MET A 9 -56.87 15.11 -11.47
CA MET A 9 -57.28 15.67 -10.17
C MET A 9 -56.11 16.07 -9.25
N ILE A 10 -54.88 15.66 -9.60
CA ILE A 10 -53.64 15.96 -8.87
C ILE A 10 -52.95 17.20 -9.43
N CYS A 11 -52.84 17.37 -10.75
CA CYS A 11 -51.99 18.43 -11.33
C CYS A 11 -52.67 19.27 -12.42
N GLY A 12 -53.96 19.08 -12.67
CA GLY A 12 -54.74 19.83 -13.66
C GLY A 12 -54.44 19.52 -15.14
N MET A 13 -53.29 18.93 -15.46
CA MET A 13 -52.97 18.49 -16.83
C MET A 13 -53.94 17.42 -17.34
N ASN A 14 -53.98 17.18 -18.65
CA ASN A 14 -54.83 16.15 -19.28
C ASN A 14 -54.69 14.79 -18.57
N GLY A 15 -55.79 14.31 -17.98
CA GLY A 15 -55.87 12.98 -17.41
C GLY A 15 -55.94 11.94 -18.52
N GLN A 16 -55.46 10.74 -18.22
CA GLN A 16 -55.42 9.63 -19.19
C GLN A 16 -56.28 8.44 -18.73
N GLY A 17 -57.13 8.65 -17.73
CA GLY A 17 -58.01 7.64 -17.16
C GLY A 17 -57.86 7.51 -15.65
N ASN A 18 -58.55 6.51 -15.09
CA ASN A 18 -58.52 6.20 -13.67
C ASN A 18 -57.24 5.41 -13.31
N HIS A 19 -56.46 5.93 -12.38
CA HIS A 19 -55.33 5.24 -11.78
C HIS A 19 -55.46 5.28 -10.27
N PHE A 20 -55.41 4.10 -9.64
CA PHE A 20 -55.50 3.93 -8.19
C PHE A 20 -56.76 4.54 -7.56
N GLY A 21 -57.87 4.61 -8.31
CA GLY A 21 -59.15 5.12 -7.83
C GLY A 21 -59.50 6.53 -8.33
N VAL A 22 -58.57 7.24 -8.96
CA VAL A 22 -58.72 8.66 -9.32
C VAL A 22 -58.33 8.92 -10.78
N VAL A 23 -59.09 9.79 -11.46
CA VAL A 23 -58.70 10.30 -12.79
C VAL A 23 -57.39 11.08 -12.68
N SER A 24 -56.35 10.58 -13.33
CA SER A 24 -55.02 11.19 -13.26
C SER A 24 -54.20 11.00 -14.53
N CYS A 25 -53.13 11.78 -14.67
CA CYS A 25 -52.14 11.56 -15.73
C CYS A 25 -51.17 10.42 -15.35
N ARG A 26 -50.55 9.78 -16.35
CA ARG A 26 -49.58 8.68 -16.12
C ARG A 26 -48.43 9.07 -15.20
N ALA A 27 -47.99 10.33 -15.25
CA ALA A 27 -46.90 10.82 -14.41
C ALA A 27 -47.30 10.85 -12.92
N CYS A 28 -48.51 11.30 -12.58
CA CYS A 28 -49.02 11.30 -11.21
C CYS A 28 -49.26 9.88 -10.71
N ALA A 29 -49.78 8.99 -11.56
CA ALA A 29 -49.92 7.57 -11.24
C ALA A 29 -48.57 6.90 -10.91
N ALA A 30 -47.57 7.06 -11.80
CA ALA A 30 -46.23 6.51 -11.57
C ALA A 30 -45.51 7.15 -10.38
N PHE A 31 -45.76 8.43 -10.12
CA PHE A 31 -45.28 9.10 -8.91
C PHE A 31 -45.87 8.47 -7.65
N PHE A 32 -47.19 8.31 -7.59
CA PHE A 32 -47.87 7.72 -6.45
C PHE A 32 -47.40 6.30 -6.17
N ARG A 33 -47.33 5.43 -7.20
CA ARG A 33 -46.83 4.06 -7.08
C ARG A 33 -45.40 3.96 -6.50
N ARG A 34 -44.53 4.93 -6.79
CA ARG A 34 -43.14 4.96 -6.28
C ARG A 34 -43.01 5.57 -4.89
N THR A 35 -44.01 6.33 -4.44
CA THR A 35 -43.86 7.19 -3.25
C THR A 35 -44.86 6.93 -2.14
N ALA A 36 -45.93 6.17 -2.39
CA ALA A 36 -46.99 5.92 -1.42
C ALA A 36 -46.47 5.42 -0.06
N ASP A 37 -45.50 4.49 -0.08
CA ASP A 37 -44.87 3.91 1.13
C ASP A 37 -43.49 4.49 1.45
N SER A 38 -43.10 5.56 0.76
CA SER A 38 -41.80 6.20 0.97
C SER A 38 -41.81 7.13 2.20
N LYS A 39 -40.61 7.55 2.61
CA LYS A 39 -40.43 8.56 3.69
C LYS A 39 -41.17 9.87 3.46
N TRP A 40 -41.53 10.21 2.22
CA TRP A 40 -42.23 11.46 1.88
C TRP A 40 -43.64 11.54 2.46
N SER A 41 -44.25 10.41 2.83
CA SER A 41 -45.56 10.35 3.52
C SER A 41 -45.54 10.97 4.92
N ARG A 42 -44.38 10.97 5.58
CA ARG A 42 -44.18 11.48 6.95
C ARG A 42 -43.48 12.85 7.00
N MET A 43 -43.03 13.36 5.85
CA MET A 43 -42.31 14.64 5.79
C MET A 43 -43.27 15.81 5.57
N LYS A 44 -42.97 16.95 6.19
CA LYS A 44 -43.69 18.21 5.95
C LYS A 44 -43.13 18.94 4.72
N CYS A 45 -43.92 19.87 4.16
CA CYS A 45 -43.43 20.77 3.13
C CYS A 45 -42.30 21.65 3.68
N LEU A 46 -41.19 21.75 2.95
CA LEU A 46 -40.08 22.66 3.28
C LEU A 46 -40.00 23.87 2.35
N SER A 47 -40.89 23.95 1.33
CA SER A 47 -40.91 25.04 0.35
C SER A 47 -42.08 25.97 0.61
N ARG A 48 -41.82 27.29 0.57
CA ARG A 48 -42.86 28.33 0.62
C ARG A 48 -43.62 28.50 -0.71
N HIS A 49 -43.20 27.80 -1.77
CA HIS A 49 -43.74 27.95 -3.13
C HIS A 49 -44.80 26.89 -3.48
N CYS A 50 -45.24 26.06 -2.53
CA CYS A 50 -46.29 25.07 -2.79
C CYS A 50 -47.67 25.69 -2.57
N ASP A 51 -48.29 26.17 -3.65
CA ASP A 51 -49.59 26.88 -3.68
C ASP A 51 -50.83 25.97 -3.74
N GLY A 52 -50.65 24.65 -3.67
CA GLY A 52 -51.73 23.66 -3.75
C GLY A 52 -52.32 23.47 -5.16
N LYS A 53 -51.79 24.16 -6.19
CA LYS A 53 -52.18 23.99 -7.60
C LYS A 53 -51.02 23.46 -8.43
N THR A 54 -49.82 23.94 -8.14
CA THR A 54 -48.55 23.63 -8.80
C THR A 54 -47.65 22.93 -7.77
N TYR A 55 -47.71 21.59 -7.73
CA TYR A 55 -47.04 20.82 -6.69
C TYR A 55 -45.53 20.71 -6.94
N HIS A 56 -44.76 21.65 -6.40
CA HIS A 56 -43.31 21.72 -6.59
C HIS A 56 -42.49 20.72 -5.74
N CYS A 57 -43.07 20.13 -4.68
CA CYS A 57 -42.35 19.18 -3.81
C CYS A 57 -43.04 17.82 -3.66
N LYS A 58 -42.24 16.79 -3.39
CA LYS A 58 -42.71 15.39 -3.27
C LYS A 58 -43.71 15.18 -2.11
N PRO A 59 -43.51 15.73 -0.89
CA PRO A 59 -44.49 15.59 0.19
C PRO A 59 -45.86 16.18 -0.14
N CYS A 60 -45.91 17.40 -0.69
CA CYS A 60 -47.18 18.05 -1.04
C CYS A 60 -47.91 17.32 -2.17
N ARG A 61 -47.18 16.87 -3.20
CA ARG A 61 -47.77 16.09 -4.29
C ARG A 61 -48.33 14.76 -3.80
N LEU A 62 -47.61 14.08 -2.90
CA LEU A 62 -48.06 12.81 -2.31
C LEU A 62 -49.26 13.02 -1.39
N LYS A 63 -49.27 14.09 -0.59
CA LYS A 63 -50.43 14.46 0.22
C LYS A 63 -51.66 14.65 -0.65
N ARG A 64 -51.56 15.45 -1.73
CA ARG A 64 -52.67 15.64 -2.67
C ARG A 64 -53.14 14.33 -3.28
N CYS A 65 -52.25 13.43 -3.69
CA CYS A 65 -52.63 12.11 -4.21
C CYS A 65 -53.55 11.36 -3.24
N ARG A 66 -53.25 11.37 -1.94
CA ARG A 66 -54.08 10.76 -0.90
C ARG A 66 -55.39 11.53 -0.67
N ASP A 67 -55.30 12.87 -0.60
CA ASP A 67 -56.47 13.74 -0.37
C ASP A 67 -57.54 13.60 -1.47
N VAL A 68 -57.15 13.34 -2.72
CA VAL A 68 -58.10 13.09 -3.82
C VAL A 68 -58.57 11.64 -3.91
N GLY A 69 -58.06 10.75 -3.06
CA GLY A 69 -58.51 9.36 -2.97
C GLY A 69 -57.68 8.33 -3.74
N MET A 70 -56.42 8.60 -4.06
CA MET A 70 -55.54 7.53 -4.58
C MET A 70 -55.24 6.51 -3.48
N ASP A 71 -55.47 5.24 -3.80
CA ASP A 71 -55.41 4.13 -2.86
C ASP A 71 -54.24 3.17 -3.18
N PRO A 72 -53.26 3.00 -2.27
CA PRO A 72 -52.14 2.09 -2.48
C PRO A 72 -52.55 0.60 -2.45
N SER A 73 -53.72 0.26 -1.89
CA SER A 73 -54.22 -1.13 -1.91
C SER A 73 -54.47 -1.63 -3.34
N LYS A 74 -54.64 -0.71 -4.30
CA LYS A 74 -54.84 -1.00 -5.73
C LYS A 74 -53.52 -1.24 -6.48
N PHE A 75 -52.40 -1.35 -5.76
CA PHE A 75 -51.11 -1.68 -6.36
C PHE A 75 -51.03 -3.16 -6.72
N GLN A 76 -50.57 -3.43 -7.93
CA GLN A 76 -50.28 -4.78 -8.39
C GLN A 76 -48.78 -5.04 -8.20
N HIS A 77 -48.44 -5.87 -7.20
CA HIS A 77 -47.05 -6.14 -6.82
C HIS A 77 -46.41 -7.34 -7.55
N ASN A 78 -47.22 -8.20 -8.18
CA ASN A 78 -46.79 -9.44 -8.82
C ASN A 78 -47.13 -9.46 -10.32
N ARG A 79 -46.69 -8.44 -11.06
CA ARG A 79 -46.68 -8.55 -12.52
C ARG A 79 -45.39 -9.22 -12.94
N ASP A 80 -45.50 -10.28 -13.75
CA ASP A 80 -44.34 -10.83 -14.43
C ASP A 80 -43.62 -9.70 -15.18
N ALA A 81 -42.30 -9.64 -15.03
CA ALA A 81 -41.50 -8.78 -15.88
C ALA A 81 -41.80 -9.17 -17.34
N LEU A 82 -42.20 -8.20 -18.17
CA LEU A 82 -42.31 -8.45 -19.60
C LEU A 82 -40.95 -9.00 -20.07
N MET A 83 -40.94 -10.28 -20.43
CA MET A 83 -39.75 -11.03 -20.85
C MET A 83 -39.31 -10.53 -22.23
N THR A 84 -38.85 -9.29 -22.33
CA THR A 84 -38.10 -8.79 -23.49
C THR A 84 -36.59 -8.94 -23.29
N SER A 85 -36.16 -9.52 -22.16
CA SER A 85 -34.77 -9.86 -21.92
C SER A 85 -34.45 -11.17 -22.62
N ARG A 86 -33.96 -11.11 -23.86
CA ARG A 86 -32.99 -12.12 -24.34
C ARG A 86 -32.00 -12.26 -23.19
N LYS A 87 -31.87 -13.45 -22.58
CA LYS A 87 -30.85 -13.75 -21.58
C LYS A 87 -29.54 -13.13 -22.08
N ARG A 88 -29.13 -11.99 -21.52
CA ARG A 88 -27.87 -11.36 -21.89
C ARG A 88 -26.81 -12.35 -21.42
N LYS A 89 -26.29 -13.17 -22.34
CA LYS A 89 -25.07 -13.92 -22.08
C LYS A 89 -24.04 -12.85 -21.74
N LEU A 90 -23.64 -12.78 -20.47
CA LEU A 90 -22.48 -11.99 -20.10
C LEU A 90 -21.35 -12.43 -21.02
N PRO A 91 -20.64 -11.51 -21.69
CA PRO A 91 -19.47 -11.88 -22.46
C PRO A 91 -18.54 -12.67 -21.54
N GLN A 92 -18.09 -13.83 -22.00
CA GLN A 92 -17.05 -14.59 -21.30
C GLN A 92 -15.81 -13.69 -21.26
N THR A 93 -15.34 -13.35 -20.06
CA THR A 93 -14.11 -12.55 -19.93
C THR A 93 -12.94 -13.35 -20.51
N LEU A 94 -11.90 -12.66 -20.99
CA LEU A 94 -10.70 -13.32 -21.51
C LEU A 94 -10.14 -14.32 -20.48
N GLU A 95 -10.16 -13.95 -19.20
CA GLU A 95 -9.76 -14.79 -18.07
C GLU A 95 -10.55 -16.10 -17.98
N HIS A 96 -11.88 -16.03 -18.17
CA HIS A 96 -12.73 -17.22 -18.16
C HIS A 96 -12.58 -18.05 -19.44
N PHE A 97 -12.11 -17.45 -20.54
CA PHE A 97 -11.81 -18.18 -21.78
C PHE A 97 -10.48 -18.94 -21.69
N VAL A 98 -9.43 -18.28 -21.19
CA VAL A 98 -8.08 -18.84 -21.08
C VAL A 98 -7.85 -19.65 -19.79
N GLY A 99 -8.72 -19.52 -18.79
CA GLY A 99 -8.57 -20.19 -17.49
C GLY A 99 -7.51 -19.56 -16.57
N THR A 100 -6.94 -18.42 -16.96
CA THR A 100 -5.82 -17.76 -16.28
C THR A 100 -6.22 -16.33 -15.88
N PRO A 101 -5.96 -15.89 -14.63
CA PRO A 101 -6.27 -14.53 -14.19
C PRO A 101 -5.54 -13.45 -15.01
N HIS A 102 -6.16 -12.28 -15.19
CA HIS A 102 -5.60 -11.21 -16.04
C HIS A 102 -4.15 -10.83 -15.70
N PHE A 103 -3.83 -10.78 -14.40
CA PHE A 103 -2.52 -10.37 -13.88
C PHE A 103 -1.39 -11.40 -14.08
N VAL A 104 -1.66 -12.56 -14.69
CA VAL A 104 -0.64 -13.57 -15.06
C VAL A 104 -0.79 -14.05 -16.51
N LEU A 105 -1.69 -13.45 -17.29
CA LEU A 105 -1.89 -13.80 -18.71
C LEU A 105 -0.63 -13.67 -19.55
N PHE A 106 0.22 -12.70 -19.22
CA PHE A 106 1.47 -12.45 -19.93
C PHE A 106 2.55 -13.52 -19.69
N CYS A 107 2.43 -14.31 -18.61
CA CYS A 107 3.35 -15.42 -18.33
C CYS A 107 3.04 -16.66 -19.18
N SER A 108 1.80 -16.78 -19.67
CA SER A 108 1.29 -17.98 -20.35
C SER A 108 1.43 -17.89 -21.88
N SER A 109 2.63 -17.62 -22.39
CA SER A 109 2.89 -17.89 -23.81
C SER A 109 3.11 -19.39 -23.97
N ALA A 110 2.29 -20.06 -24.79
CA ALA A 110 2.36 -21.52 -25.00
C ALA A 110 3.74 -22.00 -25.52
N SER A 111 4.59 -21.10 -26.01
CA SER A 111 5.97 -21.33 -26.42
C SER A 111 6.98 -21.51 -25.27
N ASP A 112 6.62 -21.12 -24.04
CA ASP A 112 7.54 -21.11 -22.89
C ASP A 112 7.60 -22.42 -22.10
N LEU A 113 6.62 -23.32 -22.27
CA LEU A 113 6.52 -24.59 -21.56
C LEU A 113 7.40 -25.71 -22.17
N GLU A 114 7.83 -25.57 -23.42
CA GLU A 114 8.60 -26.60 -24.15
C GLU A 114 10.11 -26.33 -24.20
N SER A 115 10.52 -25.09 -23.96
CA SER A 115 11.93 -24.68 -23.84
C SER A 115 12.32 -24.77 -22.37
N GLY A 116 13.17 -25.72 -22.00
CA GLY A 116 13.72 -25.80 -20.63
C GLY A 116 14.35 -24.46 -20.25
N GLN A 117 13.62 -23.66 -19.47
CA GLN A 117 13.96 -22.25 -19.28
C GLN A 117 15.19 -22.11 -18.40
N GLN A 118 16.26 -21.53 -18.96
CA GLN A 118 17.49 -21.26 -18.23
C GLN A 118 17.26 -20.12 -17.24
N LYS A 119 17.27 -20.43 -15.93
CA LYS A 119 17.25 -19.43 -14.88
C LYS A 119 18.61 -18.74 -14.76
N THR A 120 18.58 -17.44 -14.46
CA THR A 120 19.79 -16.69 -14.12
C THR A 120 20.20 -17.04 -12.70
N PHE A 121 21.34 -17.70 -12.53
CA PHE A 121 21.91 -17.98 -11.22
C PHE A 121 22.72 -16.78 -10.71
N VAL A 122 22.38 -16.30 -9.52
CA VAL A 122 23.01 -15.17 -8.83
C VAL A 122 23.82 -15.71 -7.64
N ASP A 123 25.14 -15.74 -7.79
CA ASP A 123 26.01 -16.14 -6.69
C ASP A 123 26.33 -14.96 -5.75
N LEU A 124 25.87 -15.09 -4.51
CA LEU A 124 26.08 -14.13 -3.43
C LEU A 124 27.22 -14.51 -2.48
N SER A 125 27.96 -15.60 -2.74
CA SER A 125 28.96 -16.14 -1.80
C SER A 125 29.99 -15.10 -1.37
N ILE A 126 30.47 -14.27 -2.30
CA ILE A 126 31.41 -13.18 -2.00
C ILE A 126 30.75 -12.12 -1.12
N LEU A 127 29.50 -11.74 -1.42
CA LEU A 127 28.77 -10.73 -0.66
C LEU A 127 28.48 -11.19 0.78
N VAL A 128 28.05 -12.44 0.93
CA VAL A 128 27.79 -13.06 2.24
C VAL A 128 29.09 -13.20 3.03
N SER A 129 30.19 -13.58 2.38
CA SER A 129 31.51 -13.64 3.01
C SER A 129 31.96 -12.28 3.56
N LYS A 130 31.74 -11.19 2.80
CA LYS A 130 32.00 -9.82 3.30
C LYS A 130 31.15 -9.48 4.53
N ALA A 131 29.87 -9.86 4.55
CA ALA A 131 29.00 -9.61 5.68
C ALA A 131 29.44 -10.41 6.94
N ILE A 132 29.84 -11.67 6.76
CA ILE A 132 30.39 -12.50 7.84
C ILE A 132 31.67 -11.87 8.39
N GLU A 133 32.55 -11.38 7.52
CA GLU A 133 33.80 -10.72 7.93
C GLU A 133 33.53 -9.45 8.76
N ILE A 134 32.56 -8.63 8.36
CA ILE A 134 32.12 -7.47 9.15
C ILE A 134 31.65 -7.89 10.55
N MET A 135 30.85 -8.96 10.64
CA MET A 135 30.37 -9.48 11.93
C MET A 135 31.47 -10.09 12.78
N ARG A 136 32.53 -10.62 12.16
CA ARG A 136 33.73 -11.15 12.85
C ARG A 136 34.61 -10.03 13.41
N MET A 137 34.82 -8.97 12.63
CA MET A 137 35.65 -7.83 13.01
C MET A 137 34.98 -6.95 14.08
N GLY A 138 33.65 -6.89 14.08
CA GLY A 138 32.91 -6.04 15.01
C GLY A 138 32.95 -4.55 14.62
N PRO A 139 32.43 -3.68 15.51
CA PRO A 139 32.38 -2.24 15.26
C PRO A 139 33.78 -1.59 15.30
N PRO A 140 34.02 -0.51 14.54
CA PRO A 140 35.26 0.25 14.62
C PRO A 140 35.51 0.82 16.02
N THR A 141 36.72 0.66 16.54
CA THR A 141 37.13 1.20 17.85
C THR A 141 38.02 2.44 17.70
N PRO A 142 38.00 3.40 18.65
CA PRO A 142 37.19 3.42 19.88
C PRO A 142 35.73 3.85 19.64
N ILE A 143 34.81 3.28 20.42
CA ILE A 143 33.38 3.63 20.38
C ILE A 143 33.08 4.66 21.47
N TYR A 144 32.59 5.83 21.07
CA TYR A 144 32.14 6.87 21.99
C TYR A 144 30.61 6.96 21.94
N ALA A 145 29.94 6.29 22.88
CA ALA A 145 28.49 6.31 23.03
C ALA A 145 28.11 5.96 24.47
N LYS A 146 27.07 6.60 25.00
CA LYS A 146 26.61 6.44 26.39
C LYS A 146 25.68 5.26 26.57
N ASN A 147 24.95 4.91 25.52
CA ASN A 147 23.91 3.88 25.57
C ASN A 147 23.84 3.09 24.24
N PRO A 148 23.18 1.92 24.23
CA PRO A 148 23.05 1.10 23.02
C PRO A 148 22.40 1.80 21.82
N LEU A 149 21.43 2.70 22.04
CA LEU A 149 20.80 3.46 20.96
C LEU A 149 21.79 4.42 20.28
N GLU A 150 22.61 5.13 21.06
CA GLU A 150 23.70 5.96 20.53
C GLU A 150 24.76 5.13 19.80
N LYS A 151 25.09 3.92 20.28
CA LYS A 151 26.03 3.02 19.57
C LYS A 151 25.51 2.67 18.18
N LEU A 152 24.23 2.32 18.06
CA LEU A 152 23.59 2.10 16.77
C LEU A 152 23.58 3.38 15.90
N GLY A 153 23.41 4.55 16.52
CA GLY A 153 23.49 5.85 15.85
C GLY A 153 24.87 6.16 15.28
N ASN A 154 25.95 5.80 15.98
CA ASN A 154 27.32 5.91 15.46
C ASN A 154 27.53 5.06 14.20
N GLY A 155 26.94 3.86 14.16
CA GLY A 155 26.87 3.04 12.96
C GLY A 155 26.21 3.77 11.78
N MET A 156 25.23 4.65 12.05
CA MET A 156 24.61 5.51 11.04
C MET A 156 25.52 6.66 10.58
N ASN A 157 26.30 7.22 11.49
CA ASN A 157 27.19 8.35 11.19
C ASN A 157 28.33 7.95 10.25
N SER A 158 28.84 6.72 10.37
CA SER A 158 29.75 6.15 9.36
C SER A 158 29.12 6.01 7.97
N LEU A 159 27.78 6.06 7.87
CA LEU A 159 27.02 6.00 6.60
C LEU A 159 26.65 7.39 6.05
N LYS A 160 26.89 8.48 6.79
CA LYS A 160 26.63 9.86 6.33
C LYS A 160 27.53 10.30 5.17
N MET A 161 28.59 9.55 4.87
CA MET A 161 29.35 9.65 3.62
C MET A 161 28.54 9.06 2.46
N ARG A 162 27.29 9.51 2.28
CA ARG A 162 26.49 9.13 1.11
C ARG A 162 27.13 9.82 -0.10
N PRO A 163 27.36 9.09 -1.22
CA PRO A 163 27.81 9.71 -2.46
C PRO A 163 26.86 10.85 -2.86
N GLU A 164 27.36 11.81 -3.63
CA GLU A 164 26.49 12.79 -4.29
C GLU A 164 25.34 12.07 -5.02
N HIS A 165 24.16 12.66 -4.97
CA HIS A 165 22.98 12.10 -5.63
C HIS A 165 23.22 12.02 -7.13
N LYS A 166 23.23 10.81 -7.67
CA LYS A 166 23.45 10.56 -9.10
C LYS A 166 22.12 10.18 -9.75
N LYS A 167 21.63 11.04 -10.63
CA LYS A 167 20.46 10.75 -11.46
C LYS A 167 20.83 9.69 -12.50
N LEU A 168 19.97 8.69 -12.66
CA LEU A 168 20.16 7.58 -13.59
C LEU A 168 19.20 7.68 -14.77
N ASP A 169 19.74 7.46 -15.96
CA ASP A 169 18.93 7.36 -17.18
C ASP A 169 18.25 5.99 -17.29
N ARG A 170 18.94 4.92 -16.94
CA ARG A 170 18.44 3.54 -17.01
C ARG A 170 18.93 2.71 -15.83
N ILE A 171 18.06 1.86 -15.28
CA ILE A 171 18.42 0.91 -14.21
C ILE A 171 18.68 -0.45 -14.83
N THR A 172 19.84 -1.04 -14.57
CA THR A 172 20.20 -2.39 -15.03
C THR A 172 20.45 -3.33 -13.86
N ARG A 173 20.86 -4.56 -14.16
CA ARG A 173 21.34 -5.53 -13.16
C ARG A 173 22.44 -4.95 -12.25
N ILE A 174 23.32 -4.10 -12.77
CA ILE A 174 24.47 -3.57 -12.03
C ILE A 174 23.98 -2.70 -10.87
N GLU A 175 23.05 -1.79 -11.14
CA GLU A 175 22.50 -0.89 -10.11
C GLU A 175 21.71 -1.69 -9.07
N ILE A 176 20.89 -2.67 -9.50
CA ILE A 176 20.11 -3.51 -8.58
C ILE A 176 21.01 -4.36 -7.67
N ALA A 177 22.02 -5.02 -8.23
CA ALA A 177 22.99 -5.78 -7.44
C ALA A 177 23.78 -4.88 -6.48
N GLY A 178 24.16 -3.68 -6.93
CA GLY A 178 24.82 -2.68 -6.10
C GLY A 178 23.94 -2.20 -4.93
N ILE A 179 22.63 -2.08 -5.14
CA ILE A 179 21.66 -1.76 -4.07
C ILE A 179 21.58 -2.89 -3.04
N TRP A 180 21.58 -4.15 -3.47
CA TRP A 180 21.60 -5.30 -2.56
C TRP A 180 22.87 -5.34 -1.73
N GLU A 181 24.04 -5.18 -2.37
CA GLU A 181 25.33 -5.12 -1.70
C GLU A 181 25.38 -3.96 -0.70
N PHE A 182 24.97 -2.76 -1.13
CA PHE A 182 24.93 -1.58 -0.28
C PHE A 182 24.12 -1.83 0.99
N HIS A 183 22.86 -2.26 0.88
CA HIS A 183 22.00 -2.41 2.05
C HIS A 183 22.44 -3.56 2.97
N LEU A 184 22.83 -4.72 2.42
CA LEU A 184 23.26 -5.84 3.24
C LEU A 184 24.50 -5.49 4.06
N LEU A 185 25.54 -4.94 3.42
CA LEU A 185 26.77 -4.58 4.10
C LEU A 185 26.57 -3.38 5.04
N THR A 186 25.69 -2.45 4.69
CA THR A 186 25.32 -1.33 5.55
C THR A 186 24.67 -1.82 6.84
N VAL A 187 23.69 -2.71 6.74
CA VAL A 187 22.99 -3.26 7.90
C VAL A 187 23.92 -4.13 8.74
N ALA A 188 24.81 -4.90 8.10
CA ALA A 188 25.86 -5.64 8.81
C ALA A 188 26.77 -4.70 9.62
N LYS A 189 27.28 -3.61 9.02
CA LYS A 189 28.10 -2.61 9.71
C LYS A 189 27.34 -1.87 10.81
N TRP A 190 26.05 -1.65 10.61
CA TRP A 190 25.20 -0.96 11.58
C TRP A 190 24.94 -1.84 12.81
N ILE A 191 24.44 -3.07 12.62
CA ILE A 191 23.99 -3.94 13.70
C ILE A 191 25.14 -4.45 14.58
N VAL A 192 26.37 -4.54 14.07
CA VAL A 192 27.53 -4.92 14.88
C VAL A 192 27.84 -3.89 15.98
N ASN A 193 27.35 -2.65 15.89
CA ASN A 193 27.50 -1.68 16.98
C ASN A 193 26.63 -2.02 18.20
N PHE A 194 25.72 -2.99 18.10
CA PHE A 194 24.86 -3.41 19.21
C PHE A 194 25.47 -4.61 19.95
N ASP A 195 25.90 -4.39 21.20
CA ASP A 195 26.67 -5.38 21.96
C ASP A 195 25.92 -6.72 22.12
N LYS A 196 24.61 -6.68 22.38
CA LYS A 196 23.80 -7.90 22.53
C LYS A 196 23.66 -8.69 21.23
N PHE A 197 23.84 -8.06 20.07
CA PHE A 197 23.93 -8.79 18.80
C PHE A 197 25.30 -9.46 18.63
N GLN A 198 26.38 -8.83 19.09
CA GLN A 198 27.74 -9.36 18.97
C GLN A 198 27.95 -10.67 19.73
N VAL A 199 27.21 -10.91 20.83
CA VAL A 199 27.31 -12.15 21.61
C VAL A 199 26.52 -13.32 21.03
N LEU A 200 25.74 -13.11 19.97
CA LEU A 200 24.94 -14.17 19.36
C LEU A 200 25.80 -15.17 18.56
N GLU A 201 25.29 -16.39 18.45
CA GLU A 201 25.86 -17.43 17.59
C GLU A 201 25.97 -16.96 16.12
N PRO A 202 27.06 -17.31 15.39
CA PRO A 202 27.28 -16.84 14.01
C PRO A 202 26.11 -17.10 13.05
N ASP A 203 25.52 -18.29 13.09
CA ASP A 203 24.40 -18.66 12.23
C ASP A 203 23.15 -17.83 12.54
N LEU A 204 22.94 -17.51 13.82
CA LEU A 204 21.81 -16.68 14.24
C LEU A 204 22.00 -15.22 13.81
N LYS A 205 23.23 -14.69 13.89
CA LYS A 205 23.56 -13.35 13.37
C LYS A 205 23.24 -13.25 11.89
N LEU A 206 23.66 -14.23 11.09
CA LEU A 206 23.40 -14.25 9.65
C LEU A 206 21.91 -14.39 9.34
N LYS A 207 21.20 -15.26 10.08
CA LYS A 207 19.74 -15.43 9.97
C LYS A 207 18.97 -14.15 10.27
N ILE A 208 19.37 -13.40 11.30
CA ILE A 208 18.79 -12.09 11.63
C ILE A 208 19.08 -11.09 10.51
N LEU A 209 20.34 -10.99 10.07
CA LEU A 209 20.76 -10.07 9.01
C LEU A 209 19.96 -10.26 7.72
N PHE A 210 19.82 -11.50 7.25
CA PHE A 210 19.04 -11.85 6.06
C PHE A 210 17.56 -11.48 6.19
N ALA A 211 17.00 -11.56 7.39
CA ALA A 211 15.62 -11.18 7.64
C ALA A 211 15.39 -9.66 7.75
N MET A 212 16.41 -8.85 8.07
CA MET A 212 16.19 -7.42 8.34
C MET A 212 16.71 -6.46 7.27
N TRP A 213 17.72 -6.82 6.48
CA TRP A 213 18.42 -5.86 5.63
C TRP A 213 17.49 -5.11 4.66
N HIS A 214 16.55 -5.84 4.06
CA HIS A 214 15.59 -5.32 3.10
C HIS A 214 14.50 -4.47 3.77
N VAL A 215 14.15 -4.77 5.01
CA VAL A 215 13.17 -4.02 5.80
C VAL A 215 13.76 -2.68 6.26
N TRP A 216 14.98 -2.73 6.79
CA TRP A 216 15.79 -1.55 7.11
C TRP A 216 15.94 -0.66 5.87
N GLY A 217 16.27 -1.26 4.72
CA GLY A 217 16.43 -0.56 3.45
C GLY A 217 15.16 0.14 2.94
N ARG A 218 13.95 -0.29 3.33
CA ARG A 218 12.72 0.43 2.97
C ARG A 218 12.65 1.79 3.64
N LEU A 219 12.85 1.83 4.96
CA LEU A 219 12.86 3.10 5.70
C LEU A 219 14.04 3.98 5.29
N ASP A 220 15.22 3.38 5.04
CA ASP A 220 16.38 4.12 4.54
C ASP A 220 16.10 4.83 3.21
N LYS A 221 15.52 4.13 2.23
CA LYS A 221 15.17 4.73 0.92
C LYS A 221 14.16 5.88 1.05
N LEU A 222 13.14 5.70 1.91
CA LEU A 222 12.14 6.74 2.17
C LEU A 222 12.78 7.96 2.83
N MET A 223 13.64 7.74 3.83
CA MET A 223 14.34 8.81 4.52
C MET A 223 15.36 9.52 3.61
N ALA A 224 16.11 8.76 2.82
CA ALA A 224 17.05 9.31 1.84
C ALA A 224 16.33 10.17 0.80
N THR A 225 15.14 9.75 0.36
CA THR A 225 14.31 10.54 -0.56
C THR A 225 13.79 11.81 0.09
N ALA A 226 13.33 11.76 1.35
CA ALA A 226 12.92 12.94 2.10
C ALA A 226 14.08 13.95 2.22
N GLN A 227 15.26 13.48 2.62
CA GLN A 227 16.45 14.32 2.75
C GLN A 227 16.93 14.88 1.40
N TYR A 228 16.81 14.12 0.31
CA TYR A 228 17.12 14.59 -1.04
C TYR A 228 16.24 15.80 -1.40
N ARG A 229 14.92 15.70 -1.17
CA ARG A 229 13.96 16.78 -1.46
C ARG A 229 14.14 18.01 -0.59
N GLU A 230 14.52 17.84 0.67
CA GLU A 230 14.79 18.99 1.54
C GLU A 230 16.06 19.77 1.12
N ARG A 231 17.02 19.09 0.47
CA ARG A 231 18.31 19.69 0.08
C ARG A 231 18.35 20.24 -1.34
N ASP A 232 17.59 19.64 -2.25
CA ASP A 232 17.57 20.02 -3.67
C ASP A 232 16.21 20.64 -4.02
N GLU A 233 16.17 21.96 -4.16
CA GLU A 233 14.96 22.70 -4.54
C GLU A 233 14.43 22.31 -5.93
N ASN A 234 15.27 21.69 -6.77
CA ASN A 234 14.89 21.20 -8.09
C ASN A 234 14.46 19.72 -8.09
N ALA A 235 14.45 19.06 -6.92
CA ALA A 235 13.99 17.69 -6.80
C ALA A 235 12.52 17.59 -7.19
N LYS A 236 12.20 16.66 -8.09
CA LYS A 236 10.80 16.42 -8.46
C LYS A 236 10.08 15.57 -7.43
N GLU A 237 8.79 15.80 -7.30
CA GLU A 237 7.87 14.96 -6.51
C GLU A 237 7.86 13.49 -6.97
N THR A 238 8.25 13.21 -8.21
CA THR A 238 8.30 11.88 -8.80
C THR A 238 9.67 11.22 -8.67
N GLU A 239 10.71 11.93 -8.20
CA GLU A 239 12.05 11.37 -8.01
C GLU A 239 12.16 10.59 -6.69
N ARG A 240 12.89 9.47 -6.74
CA ARG A 240 13.13 8.55 -5.60
C ARG A 240 14.59 8.17 -5.50
N VAL A 241 15.06 7.99 -4.27
CA VAL A 241 16.41 7.46 -3.96
C VAL A 241 16.30 5.96 -3.70
N PHE A 242 17.08 5.14 -4.42
CA PHE A 242 17.00 3.67 -4.39
C PHE A 242 18.04 3.01 -3.49
N GLY A 243 19.06 3.75 -3.07
CA GLY A 243 20.21 3.26 -2.31
C GLY A 243 21.52 3.78 -2.92
N ASN A 244 22.56 3.92 -2.10
CA ASN A 244 23.88 4.41 -2.53
C ASN A 244 23.85 5.75 -3.32
N GLY A 245 22.92 6.65 -3.00
CA GLY A 245 22.78 7.96 -3.66
C GLY A 245 22.16 7.92 -5.07
N LEU A 246 21.70 6.76 -5.55
CA LEU A 246 21.11 6.64 -6.89
C LEU A 246 19.67 7.19 -6.92
N VAL A 247 19.40 8.09 -7.86
CA VAL A 247 18.10 8.75 -8.02
C VAL A 247 17.48 8.41 -9.38
N LYS A 248 16.18 8.10 -9.40
CA LYS A 248 15.41 7.92 -10.65
C LYS A 248 14.03 8.56 -10.53
N ASP A 249 13.60 9.17 -11.62
CA ASP A 249 12.26 9.71 -11.79
C ASP A 249 11.28 8.58 -12.14
N MET A 250 10.19 8.51 -11.37
CA MET A 250 9.23 7.42 -11.48
C MET A 250 8.26 7.51 -12.63
N VAL A 251 8.11 8.69 -13.22
CA VAL A 251 7.31 8.84 -14.44
C VAL A 251 8.10 8.40 -15.67
N THR A 252 9.40 8.63 -15.68
CA THR A 252 10.31 8.26 -16.78
C THR A 252 11.15 7.03 -16.46
N PHE A 253 10.57 6.10 -15.68
CA PHE A 253 11.25 4.88 -15.27
C PHE A 253 11.62 4.03 -16.50
N ASP A 254 12.92 3.83 -16.71
CA ASP A 254 13.48 2.92 -17.71
C ASP A 254 14.37 1.91 -16.97
N GLY A 255 14.08 0.63 -17.18
CA GLY A 255 14.73 -0.48 -16.49
C GLY A 255 14.94 -1.66 -17.42
N ASP A 256 16.10 -2.29 -17.32
CA ASP A 256 16.36 -3.59 -17.94
C ASP A 256 16.05 -4.70 -16.95
N ALA A 257 14.93 -5.39 -17.17
CA ALA A 257 14.52 -6.57 -16.40
C ALA A 257 14.75 -7.89 -17.15
N THR A 258 15.33 -7.87 -18.35
CA THR A 258 15.49 -9.08 -19.20
C THR A 258 16.38 -10.16 -18.56
N TRP A 259 17.26 -9.76 -17.65
CA TRP A 259 18.11 -10.67 -16.88
C TRP A 259 17.35 -11.44 -15.78
N MET A 260 16.18 -10.96 -15.37
CA MET A 260 15.38 -11.51 -14.28
C MET A 260 13.98 -11.97 -14.70
N THR A 261 13.49 -11.60 -15.87
CA THR A 261 12.18 -12.03 -16.38
C THR A 261 12.12 -11.96 -17.90
N ASN A 262 11.28 -12.80 -18.49
CA ASN A 262 10.91 -12.71 -19.92
C ASN A 262 9.66 -11.85 -20.14
N CYS A 263 9.01 -11.41 -19.06
CA CYS A 263 7.78 -10.64 -19.13
C CYS A 263 8.13 -9.17 -19.42
N PRO A 264 7.32 -8.46 -20.21
CA PRO A 264 7.50 -7.01 -20.41
C PRO A 264 7.47 -6.25 -19.08
N LEU A 265 8.32 -5.24 -18.92
CA LEU A 265 8.51 -4.51 -17.65
C LEU A 265 7.22 -3.85 -17.14
N ASP A 266 6.40 -3.32 -18.05
CA ASP A 266 5.10 -2.72 -17.77
C ASP A 266 4.08 -3.72 -17.20
N THR A 267 4.23 -5.01 -17.52
CA THR A 267 3.35 -6.08 -17.04
C THR A 267 3.73 -6.60 -15.65
N ILE A 268 5.01 -6.54 -15.29
CA ILE A 268 5.51 -7.03 -13.99
C ILE A 268 5.47 -5.97 -12.88
N GLY A 269 5.06 -4.73 -13.19
CA GLY A 269 4.93 -3.64 -12.21
C GLY A 269 4.17 -4.08 -10.96
N TYR A 270 3.04 -4.79 -11.14
CA TYR A 270 2.24 -5.36 -10.05
C TYR A 270 3.05 -6.15 -9.00
N PHE A 271 4.09 -6.86 -9.46
CA PHE A 271 4.99 -7.66 -8.63
C PHE A 271 6.18 -6.84 -8.11
N LEU A 272 6.69 -5.90 -8.91
CA LEU A 272 7.82 -5.03 -8.54
C LEU A 272 7.45 -3.91 -7.55
N ASP A 273 6.19 -3.46 -7.51
CA ASP A 273 5.74 -2.37 -6.63
C ASP A 273 6.07 -2.63 -5.15
N GLY A 274 6.02 -3.91 -4.75
CA GLY A 274 6.37 -4.35 -3.40
C GLY A 274 7.85 -4.28 -3.08
N ILE A 275 8.71 -4.43 -4.08
CA ILE A 275 10.18 -4.34 -3.98
C ILE A 275 10.61 -2.87 -4.00
N CYS A 276 10.02 -2.11 -4.91
CA CYS A 276 10.39 -0.73 -5.19
C CYS A 276 9.72 0.30 -4.27
N VAL A 277 8.67 -0.10 -3.55
CA VAL A 277 8.02 0.71 -2.52
C VAL A 277 7.31 1.95 -3.08
N TRP A 278 6.75 1.87 -4.28
CA TRP A 278 6.07 3.01 -4.94
C TRP A 278 4.88 3.54 -4.13
N ASP A 279 4.14 2.64 -3.50
CA ASP A 279 2.92 2.95 -2.75
C ASP A 279 3.15 3.76 -1.46
N LEU A 280 4.40 3.91 -0.99
CA LEU A 280 4.69 4.65 0.26
C LEU A 280 5.03 6.11 0.01
N TYR A 281 4.49 6.69 -1.05
CA TYR A 281 4.68 8.10 -1.36
C TYR A 281 4.30 9.03 -0.21
N SER A 282 3.12 8.80 0.41
CA SER A 282 2.64 9.60 1.53
C SER A 282 3.54 9.53 2.77
N VAL A 283 4.39 8.50 2.89
CA VAL A 283 5.33 8.39 4.01
C VAL A 283 6.47 9.39 3.88
N ILE A 284 6.89 9.72 2.65
CA ILE A 284 7.99 10.64 2.39
C ILE A 284 7.64 12.03 2.94
N GLU A 285 6.44 12.53 2.65
CA GLU A 285 5.99 13.84 3.15
C GLU A 285 5.87 13.85 4.69
N GLN A 286 5.34 12.77 5.28
CA GLN A 286 5.29 12.63 6.75
C GLN A 286 6.70 12.69 7.38
N LEU A 287 7.70 12.09 6.72
CA LEU A 287 9.09 12.09 7.18
C LEU A 287 9.73 13.47 7.08
N ILE A 288 9.45 14.24 6.02
CA ILE A 288 9.89 15.63 5.86
C ILE A 288 9.30 16.50 6.98
N GLU A 289 7.99 16.38 7.23
CA GLU A 289 7.30 17.15 8.28
C GLU A 289 7.82 16.81 9.69
N LEU A 290 8.12 15.54 9.95
CA LEU A 290 8.58 15.08 11.26
C LEU A 290 9.94 15.61 11.66
N LYS A 291 10.84 15.92 10.71
CA LYS A 291 12.21 16.39 10.97
C LYS A 291 12.91 15.56 12.05
N LEU A 292 13.09 14.28 11.78
CA LEU A 292 13.67 13.32 12.71
C LEU A 292 15.11 13.69 13.07
N SER A 293 15.49 13.54 14.35
CA SER A 293 16.93 13.45 14.68
C SER A 293 17.50 12.09 14.30
N GLU A 294 18.82 12.01 14.31
CA GLU A 294 19.55 10.76 14.13
C GLU A 294 19.16 9.71 15.17
N THR A 295 18.99 10.10 16.44
CA THR A 295 18.54 9.19 17.50
C THR A 295 17.16 8.62 17.21
N GLU A 296 16.24 9.46 16.74
CA GLU A 296 14.87 9.06 16.39
C GLU A 296 14.85 8.14 15.18
N LEU A 297 15.58 8.47 14.12
CA LEU A 297 15.72 7.63 12.94
C LEU A 297 16.36 6.28 13.29
N THR A 298 17.39 6.27 14.13
CA THR A 298 18.06 5.04 14.59
C THR A 298 17.08 4.15 15.36
N PHE A 299 16.28 4.75 16.25
CA PHE A 299 15.24 4.02 16.96
C PHE A 299 14.20 3.46 16.00
N MET A 300 13.70 4.26 15.04
CA MET A 300 12.73 3.80 14.05
C MET A 300 13.26 2.62 13.23
N LEU A 301 14.51 2.68 12.76
CA LEU A 301 15.14 1.60 12.01
C LEU A 301 15.29 0.32 12.83
N ALA A 302 15.71 0.44 14.10
CA ALA A 302 15.81 -0.69 15.01
C ALA A 302 14.45 -1.31 15.33
N GLN A 303 13.48 -0.49 15.72
CA GLN A 303 12.12 -0.93 16.03
C GLN A 303 11.49 -1.64 14.83
N LEU A 304 11.55 -1.03 13.64
CA LEU A 304 11.01 -1.61 12.41
C LEU A 304 11.64 -2.98 12.10
N SER A 305 12.96 -3.06 12.20
CA SER A 305 13.74 -4.25 11.85
C SER A 305 13.54 -5.38 12.86
N PHE A 306 13.63 -5.09 14.15
CA PHE A 306 13.47 -6.10 15.21
C PHE A 306 12.04 -6.61 15.34
N GLU A 307 11.04 -5.73 15.20
CA GLU A 307 9.64 -6.16 15.18
C GLU A 307 9.38 -7.10 14.00
N TYR A 308 9.96 -6.80 12.83
CA TYR A 308 9.83 -7.67 11.66
C TYR A 308 10.50 -9.03 11.87
N VAL A 309 11.75 -9.05 12.34
CA VAL A 309 12.50 -10.29 12.62
C VAL A 309 11.77 -11.14 13.67
N GLY A 310 11.30 -10.52 14.74
CA GLY A 310 10.56 -11.19 15.80
C GLY A 310 9.26 -11.79 15.29
N ALA A 311 8.48 -11.03 14.52
CA ALA A 311 7.24 -11.52 13.90
C ALA A 311 7.49 -12.63 12.86
N ARG A 312 8.62 -12.58 12.14
CA ARG A 312 8.98 -13.57 11.11
C ARG A 312 9.29 -14.94 11.69
N PHE A 313 10.07 -14.98 12.78
CA PHE A 313 10.61 -16.24 13.29
C PHE A 313 9.88 -16.78 14.53
N GLY A 314 9.24 -15.93 15.32
CA GLY A 314 8.58 -16.36 16.56
C GLY A 314 9.56 -16.92 17.60
N GLY A 315 9.00 -17.60 18.62
CA GLY A 315 9.76 -18.33 19.65
C GLY A 315 10.85 -17.50 20.34
N ALA A 316 11.99 -18.12 20.61
CA ALA A 316 13.13 -17.47 21.27
C ALA A 316 13.67 -16.24 20.53
N ILE A 317 13.56 -16.20 19.19
CA ILE A 317 13.98 -15.03 18.41
C ILE A 317 13.03 -13.86 18.68
N ARG A 318 11.72 -14.10 18.79
CA ARG A 318 10.74 -13.06 19.16
C ARG A 318 11.06 -12.47 20.54
N GLU A 319 11.25 -13.32 21.54
CA GLU A 319 11.60 -12.90 22.90
C GLU A 319 12.88 -12.06 22.95
N MET A 320 13.91 -12.48 22.21
CA MET A 320 15.16 -11.72 22.07
C MET A 320 14.93 -10.35 21.41
N MET A 321 14.21 -10.30 20.28
CA MET A 321 13.95 -9.03 19.58
C MET A 321 13.11 -8.08 20.43
N ASP A 322 12.14 -8.60 21.20
CA ASP A 322 11.32 -7.81 22.12
C ASP A 322 12.18 -7.25 23.28
N ALA A 323 13.13 -8.03 23.80
CA ALA A 323 14.09 -7.56 24.80
C ALA A 323 15.03 -6.46 24.26
N PHE A 324 15.46 -6.57 22.99
CA PHE A 324 16.25 -5.52 22.34
C PHE A 324 15.43 -4.24 22.16
N GLN A 325 14.17 -4.35 21.74
CA GLN A 325 13.28 -3.20 21.57
C GLN A 325 12.97 -2.49 22.90
N ALA A 326 12.82 -3.24 24.00
CA ALA A 326 12.57 -2.67 25.33
C ALA A 326 13.72 -1.76 25.77
N GLU A 327 14.96 -2.25 25.67
CA GLU A 327 16.16 -1.49 26.03
C GLU A 327 16.34 -0.22 25.18
N LEU A 328 16.11 -0.32 23.87
CA LEU A 328 16.19 0.85 23.00
C LEU A 328 15.07 1.86 23.27
N SER A 329 13.89 1.40 23.71
CA SER A 329 12.78 2.27 24.10
C SER A 329 13.09 3.06 25.37
N ASP A 330 13.77 2.44 26.34
CA ASP A 330 14.25 3.12 27.54
C ASP A 330 15.28 4.19 27.19
N ASN A 331 16.20 3.89 26.27
CA ASN A 331 17.18 4.88 25.78
C ASN A 331 16.51 6.04 25.03
N LEU A 332 15.49 5.77 24.22
CA LEU A 332 14.73 6.84 23.54
C LEU A 332 13.96 7.70 24.54
N HIS A 333 13.39 7.09 25.59
CA HIS A 333 12.73 7.82 26.66
C HIS A 333 13.70 8.79 27.35
N ASP A 334 14.89 8.30 27.71
CA ASP A 334 15.96 9.10 28.29
C ASP A 334 16.38 10.26 27.38
N TYR A 335 16.58 9.99 26.10
CA TYR A 335 16.85 11.01 25.08
C TYR A 335 15.78 12.11 25.06
N TYR A 336 14.50 11.74 25.11
CA TYR A 336 13.43 12.73 25.09
C TYR A 336 13.39 13.58 26.35
N LEU A 337 13.56 12.97 27.52
CA LEU A 337 13.49 13.70 28.79
C LEU A 337 14.72 14.56 29.04
N ASN A 338 15.91 13.99 28.85
CA ASN A 338 17.16 14.58 29.34
C ASN A 338 17.93 15.35 28.27
N GLU A 339 17.86 14.96 26.99
CA GLU A 339 18.55 15.67 25.91
C GLU A 339 17.64 16.66 25.18
N ARG A 340 16.41 16.25 24.86
CA ARG A 340 15.42 17.10 24.16
C ARG A 340 14.58 17.96 25.11
N ASN A 341 14.61 17.73 26.42
CA ASN A 341 13.75 18.38 27.41
C ASN A 341 12.24 18.32 27.04
N MET A 342 11.80 17.21 26.44
CA MET A 342 10.45 17.02 25.91
C MET A 342 9.66 15.99 26.72
N VAL A 343 8.95 16.45 27.75
CA VAL A 343 8.15 15.58 28.63
C VAL A 343 6.96 14.94 27.90
N ARG A 344 6.33 15.65 26.94
CA ARG A 344 5.15 15.19 26.20
C ARG A 344 5.49 14.69 24.80
N TYR A 345 6.34 13.67 24.72
CA TYR A 345 6.82 13.12 23.45
C TYR A 345 5.93 12.01 22.85
N SER A 346 4.90 11.53 23.56
CA SER A 346 4.08 10.39 23.14
C SER A 346 3.39 10.57 21.79
N GLY A 347 2.95 11.79 21.45
CA GLY A 347 2.37 12.10 20.14
C GLY A 347 3.39 11.96 19.01
N ARG A 348 4.65 12.39 19.25
CA ARG A 348 5.75 12.25 18.29
C ARG A 348 6.14 10.79 18.11
N LEU A 349 6.26 10.03 19.20
CA LEU A 349 6.50 8.59 19.15
C LEU A 349 5.40 7.86 18.37
N MET A 350 4.13 8.22 18.58
CA MET A 350 3.02 7.64 17.83
C MET A 350 3.14 7.88 16.32
N GLN A 351 3.54 9.09 15.89
CA GLN A 351 3.76 9.40 14.48
C GLN A 351 4.88 8.55 13.88
N MET A 352 6.01 8.41 14.59
CA MET A 352 7.13 7.55 14.17
C MET A 352 6.70 6.08 14.04
N LEU A 353 6.03 5.54 15.05
CA LEU A 353 5.57 4.15 15.02
C LEU A 353 4.49 3.90 13.98
N ARG A 354 3.65 4.90 13.66
CA ARG A 354 2.67 4.81 12.57
C ARG A 354 3.36 4.62 11.23
N ILE A 355 4.43 5.37 10.95
CA ILE A 355 5.24 5.20 9.73
C ILE A 355 5.82 3.78 9.65
N ASN A 356 6.42 3.29 10.74
CA ASN A 356 6.95 1.93 10.78
C ASN A 356 5.85 0.89 10.50
N LYS A 357 4.67 1.08 11.06
CA LYS A 357 3.51 0.22 10.81
C LYS A 357 3.07 0.25 9.35
N GLU A 358 3.00 1.42 8.71
CA GLU A 358 2.67 1.54 7.28
C GLU A 358 3.68 0.77 6.41
N ILE A 359 4.97 0.82 6.73
CA ILE A 359 6.02 0.04 6.04
C ILE A 359 5.81 -1.47 6.24
N GLN A 360 5.49 -1.91 7.46
CA GLN A 360 5.23 -3.33 7.73
C GLN A 360 3.97 -3.84 7.03
N GLU A 361 2.89 -3.05 7.03
CA GLU A 361 1.66 -3.37 6.30
C GLU A 361 1.91 -3.45 4.80
N ASN A 362 2.74 -2.56 4.25
CA ASN A 362 3.19 -2.65 2.87
C ASN A 362 3.90 -3.98 2.59
N ILE A 363 4.87 -4.39 3.41
CA ILE A 363 5.53 -5.71 3.24
C ILE A 363 4.50 -6.86 3.26
N ARG A 364 3.57 -6.84 4.22
CA ARG A 364 2.52 -7.87 4.35
C ARG A 364 1.57 -7.91 3.14
N LYS A 365 1.16 -6.75 2.63
CA LYS A 365 0.30 -6.61 1.44
C LYS A 365 0.95 -7.22 0.20
N TYR A 366 2.28 -7.11 0.08
CA TYR A 366 3.02 -7.54 -1.11
C TYR A 366 3.52 -8.98 -1.06
N ARG A 367 3.61 -9.59 0.12
CA ARG A 367 4.05 -10.99 0.28
C ARG A 367 3.25 -12.00 -0.57
N PRO A 368 1.90 -11.96 -0.63
CA PRO A 368 1.15 -12.88 -1.49
C PRO A 368 1.45 -12.68 -2.98
N ARG A 369 1.80 -11.45 -3.40
CA ARG A 369 2.17 -11.19 -4.81
C ARG A 369 3.49 -11.87 -5.15
N ALA A 370 4.46 -11.87 -4.24
CA ALA A 370 5.71 -12.61 -4.41
C ALA A 370 5.47 -14.11 -4.56
N GLU A 371 4.58 -14.68 -3.74
CA GLU A 371 4.22 -16.11 -3.84
C GLU A 371 3.58 -16.44 -5.18
N VAL A 372 2.69 -15.57 -5.69
CA VAL A 372 2.13 -15.71 -7.04
C VAL A 372 3.22 -15.58 -8.10
N ALA A 373 4.12 -14.60 -7.98
CA ALA A 373 5.23 -14.42 -8.91
C ALA A 373 6.09 -15.69 -9.02
N LYS A 374 6.33 -16.35 -7.90
CA LYS A 374 7.04 -17.63 -7.82
C LYS A 374 6.26 -18.77 -8.48
N ILE A 375 4.96 -18.91 -8.20
CA ILE A 375 4.12 -20.00 -8.76
C ILE A 375 4.06 -19.93 -10.28
N PHE A 376 4.05 -18.73 -10.85
CA PHE A 376 3.94 -18.51 -12.28
C PHE A 376 5.30 -18.21 -12.96
N ASP A 377 6.41 -18.46 -12.27
CA ASP A 377 7.78 -18.23 -12.76
C ASP A 377 7.96 -16.84 -13.41
N VAL A 378 7.33 -15.82 -12.82
CA VAL A 378 7.43 -14.42 -13.27
C VAL A 378 8.88 -13.96 -13.23
N PHE A 379 9.63 -14.35 -12.19
CA PHE A 379 11.06 -14.07 -12.06
C PHE A 379 11.90 -15.35 -12.24
N LYS A 380 12.92 -15.27 -13.09
CA LYS A 380 13.81 -16.36 -13.49
C LYS A 380 15.16 -16.26 -12.78
N LEU A 381 15.12 -16.14 -11.46
CA LEU A 381 16.31 -16.00 -10.63
C LEU A 381 16.45 -17.21 -9.69
N ASP A 382 17.64 -17.77 -9.64
CA ASP A 382 18.06 -18.66 -8.55
C ASP A 382 19.24 -18.03 -7.81
N PHE A 383 19.36 -18.27 -6.51
CA PHE A 383 20.37 -17.64 -5.67
C PHE A 383 21.18 -18.68 -4.92
N SER A 384 22.48 -18.44 -4.71
CA SER A 384 23.29 -19.30 -3.82
C SER A 384 22.84 -19.22 -2.35
N HIS A 385 22.19 -18.12 -1.94
CA HIS A 385 21.66 -17.92 -0.60
C HIS A 385 20.19 -17.44 -0.65
N PRO A 386 19.22 -18.32 -0.95
CA PRO A 386 17.82 -17.94 -1.18
C PRO A 386 17.15 -17.33 0.06
N ASP A 387 17.60 -17.68 1.26
CA ASP A 387 17.07 -17.15 2.53
C ASP A 387 17.23 -15.62 2.66
N MET A 388 18.24 -15.03 2.00
CA MET A 388 18.44 -13.58 1.96
C MET A 388 17.29 -12.84 1.27
N PHE A 389 16.61 -13.50 0.32
CA PHE A 389 15.59 -12.90 -0.54
C PHE A 389 14.17 -13.45 -0.29
N LYS A 390 14.00 -14.39 0.64
CA LYS A 390 12.72 -15.06 0.94
C LYS A 390 11.52 -14.12 1.18
N ASP A 391 11.74 -12.91 1.66
CA ASP A 391 10.69 -11.92 1.91
C ASP A 391 10.74 -10.68 1.00
N THR A 392 11.66 -10.68 0.04
CA THR A 392 11.92 -9.52 -0.79
C THR A 392 11.02 -9.46 -2.01
N GLY A 393 10.51 -10.60 -2.47
CA GLY A 393 9.74 -10.71 -3.72
C GLY A 393 10.49 -11.34 -4.89
N PHE A 394 11.79 -11.62 -4.73
CA PHE A 394 12.63 -12.21 -5.77
C PHE A 394 12.72 -13.75 -5.72
N VAL A 395 12.22 -14.41 -4.66
CA VAL A 395 12.35 -15.86 -4.40
C VAL A 395 11.03 -16.51 -4.04
#